data_AF-A0A0D0BET7-F1
#
_entry.id   AF-A0A0D0BET7-F1
#
_cell.length_a   1.000
_cell.length_b   1.000
_cell.length_c   1.000
_cell.angle_alpha   90.00
_cell.angle_beta   90.00
_cell.angle_gamma   90.00
#
_symmetry.space_group_name_H-M   'P 1'
#
loop_
_entity.id
_entity.type
_entity.pdbx_description
1 polymer ?
#
loop_
_entity_poly.entity_id
_entity_poly.type
_entity_poly.pdbx_seq_one_letter_code
_entity_poly.pdbx_strand_id
1 'polypeptide(L)'
;PAEFLMWVALWIMDKCEENDIWTRKVKDLSVPRAIYGTAQKMCAAISHKFSRDYQLGTQPWLEHPAMPGKFIRNPSLSVTISQYIWSVFVGERYY
;
A
#
# COMPACT_ATOMS: atom_id res chain seq x y z
N PRO A 1 6.29 -4.40 12.30
CA PRO A 1 5.05 -4.00 13.03
C PRO A 1 3.80 -4.33 12.19
N ALA A 2 2.68 -4.70 12.82
CA ALA A 2 1.41 -4.95 12.13
C ALA A 2 0.92 -3.73 11.35
N GLU A 3 1.11 -2.55 11.94
CA GLU A 3 0.74 -1.24 11.39
C GLU A 3 1.50 -0.87 10.12
N PHE A 4 2.60 -1.56 9.78
CA PHE A 4 3.37 -1.25 8.58
C PHE A 4 2.52 -1.43 7.31
N LEU A 5 1.67 -2.45 7.27
CA LEU A 5 0.70 -2.63 6.18
C LEU A 5 -0.27 -1.45 6.10
N MET A 6 -0.73 -0.98 7.25
CA MET A 6 -1.63 0.18 7.33
C MET A 6 -0.93 1.45 6.84
N TRP A 7 0.34 1.68 7.16
CA TRP A 7 1.08 2.85 6.69
C TRP A 7 1.30 2.83 5.17
N VAL A 8 1.58 1.66 4.60
CA VAL A 8 1.65 1.49 3.14
C VAL A 8 0.30 1.80 2.50
N ALA A 9 -0.79 1.29 3.08
CA ALA A 9 -2.13 1.58 2.59
C ALA A 9 -2.48 3.07 2.70
N LEU A 10 -2.19 3.72 3.82
CA LEU A 10 -2.40 5.16 4.03
C LEU A 10 -1.58 6.01 3.07
N TRP A 11 -0.34 5.60 2.78
CA TRP A 11 0.50 6.29 1.81
C TRP A 11 -0.06 6.20 0.39
N ILE A 12 -0.57 5.04 -0.03
CA ILE A 12 -1.22 4.90 -1.35
C ILE A 12 -2.55 5.66 -1.37
N MET A 13 -3.37 5.56 -0.32
CA MET A 13 -4.62 6.34 -0.16
C MET A 13 -4.38 7.85 -0.28
N ASP A 14 -3.38 8.37 0.42
CA ASP A 14 -3.03 9.78 0.40
C ASP A 14 -2.69 10.27 -1.03
N LYS A 15 -2.14 9.40 -1.89
CA LYS A 15 -1.77 9.78 -3.25
C LYS A 15 -2.86 9.54 -4.28
N CYS A 16 -3.70 8.53 -4.09
CA CYS A 16 -4.69 8.11 -5.09
C CYS A 16 -6.10 8.64 -4.82
N GLU A 17 -6.49 8.84 -3.56
CA GLU A 17 -7.86 9.23 -3.22
C GLU A 17 -8.15 10.70 -3.48
N GLU A 18 -9.39 10.99 -3.89
CA GLU A 18 -9.90 12.35 -4.03
C GLU A 18 -10.03 13.06 -2.69
N ASN A 19 -10.40 12.32 -1.64
CA ASN A 19 -10.55 12.88 -0.30
C ASN A 19 -9.23 12.82 0.46
N ASP A 20 -8.96 13.87 1.23
CA ASP A 20 -7.90 13.89 2.21
C ASP A 20 -8.21 12.91 3.35
N ILE A 21 -7.23 12.06 3.69
CA ILE A 21 -7.42 10.94 4.61
C ILE A 21 -7.66 11.38 6.07
N TRP A 22 -7.29 12.61 6.42
CA TRP A 22 -7.39 13.15 7.78
C TRP A 22 -8.66 13.99 7.98
N THR A 23 -8.97 14.82 6.99
CA THR A 23 -10.07 15.78 7.03
C THR A 23 -11.34 15.28 6.34
N ARG A 24 -11.22 14.22 5.52
CA ARG A 24 -12.28 13.67 4.66
C ARG A 24 -12.85 14.66 3.64
N LYS A 25 -12.17 15.78 3.41
CA LYS A 25 -12.58 16.78 2.42
C LYS A 25 -11.95 16.46 1.07
N VAL A 26 -12.64 16.82 -0.01
CA VAL A 26 -12.11 16.74 -1.37
C VAL A 26 -10.83 17.57 -1.43
N LYS A 27 -9.76 16.96 -1.93
CA LYS A 27 -8.48 17.63 -2.17
C LYS A 27 -8.66 18.68 -3.27
N ASP A 28 -7.89 19.75 -3.16
CA ASP A 28 -7.86 20.78 -4.18
C ASP A 28 -7.46 20.19 -5.55
N LEU A 29 -8.10 20.65 -6.63
CA LEU A 29 -7.84 20.16 -7.99
C LEU A 29 -6.41 20.42 -8.47
N SER A 30 -5.68 21.36 -7.85
CA SER A 30 -4.26 21.59 -8.12
C SER A 30 -3.35 20.49 -7.56
N VAL A 31 -3.86 19.63 -6.65
CA VAL A 31 -3.10 18.50 -6.10
C VAL A 31 -3.15 17.33 -7.09
N PRO A 32 -2.00 16.92 -7.66
CA PRO A 32 -1.99 15.81 -8.60
C PRO A 32 -2.41 14.51 -7.93
N ARG A 33 -3.39 13.83 -8.53
CA ARG A 33 -3.81 12.49 -8.09
C ARG A 33 -2.96 11.45 -8.79
N ALA A 34 -2.41 10.52 -8.01
CA ALA A 34 -1.71 9.38 -8.55
C ALA A 34 -2.72 8.39 -9.11
N ILE A 35 -2.58 8.07 -10.40
CA ILE A 35 -3.40 7.05 -11.05
C ILE A 35 -2.96 5.63 -10.69
N TYR A 36 -3.76 4.62 -11.04
CA TYR A 36 -3.50 3.20 -10.74
C TYR A 36 -2.09 2.75 -11.16
N GLY A 37 -1.60 3.19 -12.32
CA GLY A 37 -0.25 2.87 -12.77
C GLY A 37 0.84 3.39 -11.81
N THR A 38 0.60 4.52 -11.13
CA THR A 38 1.47 5.04 -10.09
C THR A 38 1.32 4.23 -8.79
N ALA A 39 0.10 3.86 -8.39
CA ALA A 39 -0.14 2.98 -7.25
C ALA A 39 0.57 1.61 -7.39
N GLN A 40 0.54 1.02 -8.59
CA GLN A 40 1.28 -0.20 -8.90
C GLN A 40 2.79 -0.02 -8.72
N LYS A 41 3.34 1.11 -9.19
CA LYS A 41 4.78 1.43 -9.02
C LYS A 41 5.14 1.64 -7.55
N MET A 42 4.27 2.26 -6.75
CA MET A 42 4.45 2.41 -5.31
C MET A 42 4.54 1.04 -4.60
N CYS A 43 3.66 0.11 -4.95
CA CYS A 43 3.74 -1.27 -4.46
C CYS A 43 4.97 -2.02 -4.96
N ALA A 44 5.37 -1.82 -6.22
CA ALA A 44 6.59 -2.41 -6.77
C ALA A 44 7.85 -1.89 -6.05
N ALA A 45 7.89 -0.60 -5.68
CA ALA A 45 9.01 -0.01 -4.95
C ALA A 45 9.17 -0.61 -3.55
N ILE A 46 8.05 -0.81 -2.84
CA ILE A 46 8.05 -1.49 -1.54
C ILE A 46 8.50 -2.95 -1.71
N SER A 47 7.92 -3.67 -2.67
CA SER A 47 8.33 -5.04 -2.97
C SER A 47 9.82 -5.16 -3.28
N HIS A 48 10.37 -4.23 -4.08
CA HIS A 48 11.78 -4.21 -4.44
C HIS A 48 12.66 -3.98 -3.21
N LYS A 49 12.33 -3.00 -2.35
CA LYS A 49 13.06 -2.71 -1.10
C LYS A 49 13.09 -3.95 -0.19
N PHE A 50 11.96 -4.61 0.00
CA PHE A 50 11.86 -5.80 0.85
C PHE A 50 12.53 -7.03 0.23
N SER A 51 12.49 -7.17 -1.08
CA SER A 51 13.12 -8.31 -1.78
C SER A 51 14.64 -8.19 -1.85
N ARG A 52 15.18 -6.99 -2.08
CA ARG A 52 16.61 -6.78 -2.33
C ARG A 52 17.39 -6.46 -1.07
N ASP A 53 16.90 -5.52 -0.28
CA ASP A 53 17.66 -5.00 0.86
C ASP A 53 17.45 -5.87 2.10
N TYR A 54 16.25 -6.41 2.26
CA TYR A 54 15.91 -7.27 3.39
C TYR A 54 15.88 -8.76 3.04
N GLN A 55 15.98 -9.13 1.75
CA GLN A 55 15.91 -10.53 1.28
C GLN A 55 14.62 -11.26 1.70
N LEU A 56 13.52 -10.52 1.78
CA LEU A 56 12.21 -10.96 2.31
C LEU A 56 11.13 -11.13 1.21
N GLY A 57 11.55 -11.29 -0.04
CA GLY A 57 10.75 -10.90 -1.21
C GLY A 57 9.60 -11.78 -1.67
N THR A 58 9.63 -13.08 -1.38
CA THR A 58 8.76 -14.04 -2.09
C THR A 58 7.56 -14.52 -1.31
N GLN A 59 7.43 -14.16 -0.02
CA GLN A 59 6.34 -14.68 0.82
C GLN A 59 5.45 -13.57 1.37
N PRO A 60 4.16 -13.86 1.64
CA PRO A 60 3.23 -12.89 2.23
C PRO A 60 3.69 -12.42 3.60
N TRP A 61 3.42 -11.16 3.91
CA TRP A 61 3.65 -10.56 5.23
C TRP A 61 3.02 -11.41 6.33
N LEU A 62 3.83 -11.92 7.24
CA LEU A 62 3.39 -12.84 8.28
C LEU A 62 4.02 -12.47 9.61
N GLU A 63 3.26 -12.63 10.70
CA GLU A 63 3.82 -12.56 12.04
C GLU A 63 4.79 -13.72 12.27
N HIS A 64 5.90 -13.45 12.95
CA HIS A 64 6.92 -14.44 13.23
C HIS A 64 6.41 -15.44 14.28
N PRO A 65 6.40 -16.75 14.00
CA PRO A 65 5.73 -17.74 14.86
C PRO A 65 6.33 -17.87 16.26
N ALA A 66 7.62 -17.56 16.41
CA ALA A 66 8.32 -17.61 17.70
C ALA A 66 8.58 -16.23 18.33
N MET A 67 8.15 -15.13 17.69
CA MET A 67 8.38 -13.76 18.18
C MET A 67 7.15 -12.90 17.92
N PRO A 68 6.15 -12.94 18.82
CA PRO A 68 4.95 -12.11 18.72
C PRO A 68 5.30 -10.62 18.55
N GLY A 69 4.56 -9.92 17.71
CA GLY A 69 4.77 -8.51 17.37
C GLY A 69 5.84 -8.25 16.30
N LYS A 70 6.68 -9.25 15.96
CA LYS A 70 7.64 -9.16 14.86
C LYS A 70 7.00 -9.71 13.59
N PHE A 71 7.01 -8.92 12.53
CA PHE A 71 6.50 -9.32 11.24
C PHE A 71 7.65 -9.48 10.24
N ILE A 72 7.54 -10.49 9.39
CA ILE A 72 8.54 -10.85 8.39
C ILE A 72 7.90 -10.88 6.99
N ARG A 73 8.75 -10.88 5.96
CA ARG A 73 8.43 -11.08 4.54
C ARG A 73 7.97 -9.81 3.81
N ASN A 74 7.20 -9.91 2.73
CA ASN A 74 6.88 -8.78 1.85
C ASN A 74 5.48 -8.20 2.14
N PRO A 75 5.38 -6.91 2.56
CA PRO A 75 4.11 -6.25 2.87
C PRO A 75 3.21 -6.04 1.65
N SER A 76 3.78 -5.87 0.46
CA SER A 76 3.02 -5.69 -0.77
C SER A 76 2.30 -6.96 -1.25
N LEU A 77 2.70 -8.13 -0.73
CA LEU A 77 2.03 -9.41 -0.98
C LEU A 77 0.93 -9.72 0.04
N SER A 78 0.63 -8.79 0.95
CA SER A 78 -0.50 -8.93 1.85
C SER A 78 -1.83 -8.84 1.10
N VAL A 79 -2.81 -9.65 1.54
CA VAL A 79 -4.18 -9.61 1.04
C VAL A 79 -4.78 -8.21 1.21
N THR A 80 -4.50 -7.55 2.34
CA THR A 80 -5.01 -6.19 2.65
C THR A 80 -4.53 -5.15 1.63
N ILE A 81 -3.25 -5.18 1.26
CA ILE A 81 -2.68 -4.24 0.27
C ILE A 81 -3.23 -4.56 -1.14
N SER A 82 -3.34 -5.84 -1.48
CA SER A 82 -3.89 -6.28 -2.77
C SER A 82 -5.34 -5.85 -2.95
N GLN A 83 -6.17 -6.04 -1.92
CA GLN A 83 -7.57 -5.62 -1.92
C GLN A 83 -7.69 -4.10 -2.05
N TYR A 84 -6.84 -3.33 -1.37
CA TYR A 84 -6.86 -1.88 -1.46
C TYR A 84 -6.49 -1.37 -2.87
N ILE A 85 -5.40 -1.88 -3.47
CA ILE A 85 -5.02 -1.53 -4.85
C ILE A 85 -6.13 -1.87 -5.84
N TRP A 86 -6.82 -2.98 -5.63
CA TRP A 86 -7.98 -3.35 -6.43
C TRP A 86 -9.13 -2.34 -6.30
N SER A 87 -9.41 -1.82 -5.10
CA SER A 87 -10.40 -0.76 -4.91
C SER A 87 -10.04 0.54 -5.65
N VAL A 88 -8.76 0.93 -5.66
CA VAL A 88 -8.29 2.10 -6.44
C VAL A 88 -8.52 1.88 -7.94
N PHE A 89 -8.19 0.70 -8.45
CA PHE A 89 -8.41 0.35 -9.86
C PHE A 89 -9.89 0.38 -10.28
N VAL A 90 -10.75 -0.16 -9.42
CA VAL A 90 -12.20 -0.17 -9.62
C VAL A 90 -12.71 1.28 -9.64
N GLY A 91 -12.29 2.12 -8.70
CA GLY A 91 -12.65 3.54 -8.66
C GLY A 91 -12.30 4.29 -9.94
N GLU A 92 -11.14 4.02 -10.56
CA GLU A 92 -10.76 4.64 -11.83
C GLU A 92 -11.56 4.16 -13.05
N ARG A 93 -12.13 2.96 -13.02
CA ARG A 93 -12.88 2.41 -14.18
C ARG A 93 -14.31 2.91 -14.27
N TYR A 94 -14.86 3.45 -13.18
CA TYR A 94 -16.23 3.95 -13.11
C TYR A 94 -16.31 5.49 -13.16
N TYR A 95 -15.19 6.17 -13.49
CA TYR A 95 -15.10 7.61 -13.75
C TYR A 95 -14.55 7.92 -15.14
#